data_AF-A0A7C5GZD7-F1
#
_entry.id   AF-A0A7C5GZD7-F1
#
_cell.length_a   1.000
_cell.length_b   1.000
_cell.length_c   1.000
_cell.angle_alpha   90.00
_cell.angle_beta   90.00
_cell.angle_gamma   90.00
#
_symmetry.space_group_name_H-M   'P 1'
#
loop_
_entity.id
_entity.type
_entity.pdbx_description
1 polymer ?
#
loop_
_entity_poly.entity_id
_entity_poly.type
_entity_poly.pdbx_seq_one_letter_code
_entity_poly.pdbx_strand_id
1 'polypeptide(L)' 'KQVVKHTFKGFREQTGKPFMVLTCFEGIFRLSGAPEDLQLLYEAGMGLRRGQGFGMLELLG' A
#
# COMPACT_ATOMS: atom_id res chain seq x y z
N LYS A 1 10.55 2.32 -7.68
CA LYS A 1 9.82 3.57 -7.28
C LYS A 1 8.72 3.81 -8.29
N GLN A 2 7.48 3.92 -7.85
CA GLN A 2 6.31 4.16 -8.69
C GLN A 2 5.54 5.37 -8.16
N VAL A 3 4.90 6.11 -9.06
CA VAL A 3 4.10 7.28 -8.69
C VAL A 3 2.66 7.03 -9.08
N VAL A 4 1.76 7.05 -8.10
CA VAL A 4 0.34 6.73 -8.28
C VAL A 4 -0.50 7.98 -8.03
N LYS A 5 -1.43 8.28 -8.95
CA LYS A 5 -2.49 9.27 -8.73
C LYS A 5 -3.65 8.59 -8.00
N HIS A 6 -4.03 9.11 -6.85
CA HIS A 6 -5.10 8.54 -6.03
C HIS A 6 -6.07 9.62 -5.56
N THR A 7 -7.32 9.26 -5.26
CA THR A 7 -8.33 10.21 -4.78
C THR A 7 -9.48 9.47 -4.11
N PHE A 8 -10.16 10.16 -3.20
CA PHE A 8 -11.44 9.73 -2.63
C PHE A 8 -12.29 10.97 -2.33
N LYS A 9 -13.60 10.78 -2.09
CA LYS A 9 -14.56 11.88 -1.90
C LYS A 9 -14.09 12.91 -0.88
N GLY A 10 -13.76 12.47 0.34
CA GLY A 10 -13.30 13.35 1.41
C GLY A 10 -12.03 14.14 1.08
N PHE A 11 -11.10 13.59 0.29
CA PHE A 11 -9.92 14.34 -0.14
C PHE A 11 -10.28 15.53 -1.02
N ARG A 12 -11.19 15.33 -1.98
CA ARG A 12 -11.63 16.38 -2.90
C ARG A 12 -12.37 17.49 -2.14
N GLU A 13 -13.27 17.11 -1.24
CA GLU A 13 -14.06 18.04 -0.44
C GLU A 13 -13.19 18.90 0.48
N GLN A 14 -12.15 18.33 1.09
CA GLN A 14 -11.29 19.06 2.04
C GLN A 14 -10.22 19.92 1.35
N THR A 15 -9.72 19.51 0.19
CA THR A 15 -8.55 20.14 -0.43
C THR A 15 -8.86 20.93 -1.70
N GLY A 16 -10.02 20.68 -2.33
CA GLY A 16 -10.35 21.19 -3.66
C GLY A 16 -9.50 20.62 -4.80
N LYS A 17 -8.57 19.69 -4.51
CA LYS A 17 -7.67 19.10 -5.51
C LYS A 17 -8.30 17.85 -6.14
N PRO A 18 -8.05 17.59 -7.44
CA PRO A 18 -8.66 16.45 -8.14
C PRO A 18 -8.11 15.09 -7.72
N PHE A 19 -6.83 15.05 -7.29
CA PHE A 19 -6.13 13.86 -6.81
C PHE A 19 -4.91 14.25 -5.95
N MET A 20 -4.41 13.28 -5.20
CA MET A 20 -3.09 13.30 -4.57
C MET A 20 -2.11 12.44 -5.35
N VAL A 21 -0.82 12.70 -5.15
CA VAL A 21 0.26 11.91 -5.74
C VAL A 21 0.97 11.16 -4.62
N LEU A 22 1.05 9.84 -4.75
CA LEU A 22 1.71 8.96 -3.79
C LEU A 22 2.95 8.36 -4.44
N THR A 23 4.09 8.43 -3.73
CA THR A 23 5.29 7.71 -4.12
C THR A 23 5.29 6.36 -3.41
N CYS A 24 5.30 5.30 -4.20
CA CYS A 24 5.20 3.92 -3.74
C CYS A 24 6.41 3.09 -4.18
N PHE A 25 6.56 1.93 -3.56
CA PHE A 25 7.44 0.87 -4.02
C PHE A 25 6.58 -0.29 -4.54
N GLU A 26 7.01 -0.86 -5.66
CA GLU A 26 6.42 -2.03 -6.31
C GLU A 26 7.58 -2.91 -6.77
N GLY A 27 7.45 -4.22 -6.58
CA GLY A 27 8.46 -5.19 -6.96
C GLY A 27 8.47 -6.43 -6.07
N ILE A 28 9.49 -7.25 -6.29
CA ILE A 28 9.73 -8.47 -5.53
C ILE A 28 10.69 -8.17 -4.38
N PHE A 29 10.29 -8.55 -3.17
CA PHE A 29 11.09 -8.35 -1.97
C PHE A 29 11.26 -9.68 -1.25
N ARG A 30 12.45 -9.92 -0.70
CA ARG A 30 12.68 -11.03 0.23
C ARG A 30 12.55 -10.51 1.65
N LEU A 31 11.67 -11.12 2.43
CA LEU A 31 11.44 -10.79 3.84
C LEU A 31 11.86 -11.96 4.72
N SER A 32 12.35 -11.65 5.92
CA SER A 32 12.73 -12.64 6.93
C SER A 32 12.38 -12.09 8.31
N GLY A 33 11.88 -12.94 9.19
CA GLY A 33 11.42 -12.55 10.52
C GLY A 33 10.71 -13.72 11.21
N ALA A 34 10.00 -13.42 12.30
CA ALA A 34 9.16 -14.40 12.96
C ALA A 34 8.03 -14.85 12.03
N PRO A 35 7.69 -16.16 11.97
CA PRO A 35 6.62 -16.66 11.11
C PRO A 35 5.28 -15.95 11.34
N GLU A 36 4.96 -15.61 12.60
CA GLU A 36 3.70 -14.96 12.98
C GLU A 36 3.63 -13.52 12.43
N ASP A 37 4.75 -12.80 12.46
CA ASP A 37 4.82 -11.45 11.90
C ASP A 37 4.70 -11.48 10.38
N LEU A 38 5.35 -12.46 9.73
CA LEU A 38 5.27 -12.62 8.27
C LEU A 38 3.84 -12.98 7.84
N GLN A 39 3.16 -13.84 8.59
CA GLN A 39 1.75 -14.17 8.36
C GLN A 39 0.86 -12.93 8.52
N LEU A 40 1.06 -12.15 9.59
CA LEU A 40 0.31 -10.92 9.82
C LEU A 40 0.52 -9.91 8.67
N LEU A 41 1.75 -9.75 8.19
CA LEU A 41 2.04 -8.87 7.06
C LEU A 41 1.37 -9.34 5.77
N TYR A 42 1.33 -10.65 5.53
CA TYR A 42 0.66 -11.24 4.37
C TYR A 42 -0.85 -10.99 4.40
N GLU A 43 -1.50 -11.23 5.54
CA GLU A 43 -2.95 -11.08 5.69
C GLU A 43 -3.40 -9.61 5.71
N ALA A 44 -2.67 -8.77 6.44
CA ALA A 44 -3.09 -7.40 6.68
C ALA A 44 -2.52 -6.42 5.62
N GLY A 45 -1.49 -6.83 4.88
CA GLY A 45 -0.70 -5.99 3.99
C GLY A 45 0.39 -5.19 4.72
N MET A 46 1.34 -4.63 3.96
CA MET A 46 2.47 -3.83 4.46
C MET A 46 2.26 -2.32 4.31
N GLY A 47 2.64 -1.55 5.34
CA GLY A 47 2.70 -0.09 5.29
C GLY A 47 1.35 0.61 5.50
N LEU A 48 1.18 1.78 4.88
CA LEU A 48 0.03 2.66 5.09
C LEU A 48 -1.04 2.47 4.00
N ARG A 49 -2.27 2.90 4.28
CA ARG A 49 -3.40 2.94 3.33
C ARG A 49 -3.81 1.56 2.76
N ARG A 50 -3.67 0.52 3.58
CA ARG A 50 -4.00 -0.88 3.24
C ARG A 50 -5.46 -1.05 2.82
N GLY A 51 -6.38 -0.36 3.52
CA GLY A 51 -7.81 -0.29 3.14
C GLY A 51 -8.13 0.54 1.88
N GLN A 52 -7.13 1.09 1.19
CA GLN A 52 -7.28 1.86 -0.05
C GLN A 52 -6.63 1.15 -1.25
N GLY A 53 -6.25 -0.13 -1.10
CA GLY A 53 -5.65 -0.94 -2.15
C GLY A 53 -4.13 -0.83 -2.27
N PHE A 54 -3.44 -0.34 -1.23
CA PHE A 54 -1.97 -0.25 -1.19
C PHE A 54 -1.36 -1.29 -0.24
N GLY A 55 -0.11 -1.69 -0.50
CA GLY A 55 0.62 -2.56 0.42
C GLY A 55 0.21 -4.04 0.38
N MET A 56 -0.53 -4.45 -0.64
CA MET A 56 -0.90 -5.85 -0.86
C MET A 56 0.33 -6.67 -1.22
N LEU A 57 0.40 -7.90 -0.72
CA LEU A 57 1.50 -8.83 -0.94
C LEU A 57 0.99 -10.12 -1.56
N GLU A 58 1.85 -10.75 -2.36
CA GLU A 58 1.64 -12.07 -2.92
C GLU A 58 2.90 -12.90 -2.69
N LEU A 59 2.74 -14.20 -2.42
CA LEU A 59 3.86 -15.12 -2.31
C LEU A 59 4.27 -15.58 -3.71
N LEU A 60 5.58 -15.54 -3.98
CA LEU A 60 6.15 -16.06 -5.21
C LEU A 60 6.65 -17.49 -4.94
N GLY A 61 6.17 -18.43 -5.75
CA GLY A 61 6.56 -19.85 -5.71
C GLY A 61 7.89 -20.16 -6.36
#